data_AF-A0A2G2XFP3-F1
#
_entry.id   AF-A0A2G2XFP3-F1
#
_cell.length_a   1.000
_cell.length_b   1.000
_cell.length_c   1.000
_cell.angle_alpha   90.00
_cell.angle_beta   90.00
_cell.angle_gamma   90.00
#
_symmetry.space_group_name_H-M   'P 1'
#
loop_
_entity.id
_entity.type
_entity.pdbx_description
1 polymer ?
#
loop_
_entity_poly.entity_id
_entity_poly.type
_entity_poly.pdbx_seq_one_letter_code
_entity_poly.pdbx_strand_id
1 'polypeptide(L)'
;MQPVGLGKIAKLINAGKIDSSELITMKTLKDAGAIGKQIEDGARLMGRGAEHIQWPIHLEVSRVTARAKAAVEAAGGSVRRVHYNKLGLRALLKPEWFEKKGRLLPRPARPPPKLKDKVDSIGRLPAPTKPLPFTTEDADSMSAAPA
;
A
#
# COMPACT_ATOMS: atom_id res chain seq x y z
N MET A 1 1.52 13.96 0.63
CA MET A 1 1.51 12.67 -0.12
C MET A 1 2.55 12.68 -1.25
N GLN A 2 3.32 11.59 -1.41
CA GLN A 2 4.34 11.51 -2.46
C GLN A 2 3.83 10.83 -3.75
N PRO A 3 4.08 11.41 -4.94
CA PRO A 3 3.69 10.80 -6.22
C PRO A 3 4.67 9.68 -6.61
N VAL A 4 4.13 8.55 -7.09
CA VAL A 4 4.90 7.41 -7.61
C VAL A 4 4.40 7.07 -9.00
N GLY A 5 5.29 7.12 -9.99
CA GLY A 5 4.97 6.75 -11.37
C GLY A 5 5.11 5.25 -11.60
N LEU A 6 4.17 4.66 -12.34
CA LEU A 6 4.20 3.25 -12.76
C LEU A 6 5.50 2.87 -13.48
N GLY A 7 6.02 3.73 -14.36
CA GLY A 7 7.28 3.48 -15.05
C GLY A 7 8.51 3.44 -14.13
N LYS A 8 8.47 4.14 -12.99
CA LYS A 8 9.53 4.03 -11.98
C LYS A 8 9.47 2.67 -11.28
N ILE A 9 8.27 2.17 -10.99
CA ILE A 9 8.07 0.84 -10.41
C ILE A 9 8.55 -0.23 -11.40
N ALA A 10 8.18 -0.13 -12.67
CA ALA A 10 8.63 -1.06 -13.71
C ALA A 10 10.17 -1.13 -13.80
N LYS A 11 10.86 0.02 -13.75
CA LYS A 11 12.33 0.07 -13.71
C LYS A 11 12.92 -0.64 -12.49
N LEU A 12 12.29 -0.51 -11.32
CA LEU A 12 12.76 -1.16 -10.10
C LEU A 12 12.54 -2.67 -10.10
N ILE A 13 11.46 -3.13 -10.74
CA ILE A 13 11.21 -4.56 -10.95
C ILE A 13 12.24 -5.14 -11.92
N ASN A 14 12.49 -4.47 -13.05
CA ASN A 14 13.53 -4.89 -13.99
C ASN A 14 14.94 -4.89 -13.36
N ALA A 15 15.19 -4.02 -12.38
CA ALA A 15 16.43 -3.99 -11.62
C ALA A 15 16.51 -5.04 -10.50
N GLY A 16 15.48 -5.89 -10.34
CA GLY A 16 15.41 -6.92 -9.30
C GLY A 16 15.29 -6.38 -7.87
N LYS A 17 14.83 -5.13 -7.69
CA LYS A 17 14.64 -4.52 -6.36
C LYS A 17 13.23 -4.69 -5.80
N ILE A 18 12.28 -5.01 -6.67
CA ILE A 18 10.88 -5.24 -6.31
C ILE A 18 10.45 -6.53 -7.01
N ASP A 19 9.88 -7.45 -6.24
CA ASP A 19 9.29 -8.66 -6.77
C ASP A 19 7.84 -8.40 -7.20
N SER A 20 7.53 -8.70 -8.46
CA SER A 20 6.19 -8.52 -9.03
C SER A 20 5.18 -9.58 -8.58
N SER A 21 5.66 -10.73 -8.10
CA SER A 21 4.82 -11.81 -7.57
C SER A 21 4.25 -11.52 -6.18
N GLU A 22 4.89 -10.61 -5.44
CA GLU A 22 4.47 -10.24 -4.09
C GLU A 22 3.62 -8.97 -4.08
N LEU A 23 2.98 -8.71 -2.93
CA LEU A 23 2.24 -7.49 -2.74
C LEU A 23 3.18 -6.29 -2.57
N ILE A 24 3.12 -5.34 -3.51
CA ILE A 24 3.92 -4.13 -3.48
C ILE A 24 3.27 -3.13 -2.52
N THR A 25 3.74 -3.12 -1.28
CA THR A 25 3.27 -2.18 -0.25
C THR A 25 4.09 -0.89 -0.22
N MET A 26 3.63 0.12 0.53
CA MET A 26 4.42 1.34 0.77
C MET A 26 5.76 1.08 1.48
N LYS A 27 5.89 -0.03 2.24
CA LYS A 27 7.17 -0.44 2.81
C LYS A 27 8.13 -0.89 1.70
N THR A 28 7.70 -1.81 0.84
CA THR A 28 8.46 -2.28 -0.32
C THR A 28 8.89 -1.13 -1.23
N LEU A 29 7.99 -0.18 -1.50
CA LEU A 29 8.30 1.01 -2.30
C LEU A 29 9.37 1.90 -1.65
N LYS A 30 9.37 2.03 -0.32
CA LYS A 30 10.39 2.80 0.42
C LYS A 30 11.73 2.08 0.37
N ASP A 31 11.72 0.79 0.66
CA ASP A 31 12.94 -0.02 0.76
C ASP A 31 13.62 -0.16 -0.63
N ALA A 32 12.83 -0.23 -1.70
CA ALA A 32 13.32 -0.20 -3.08
C ALA A 32 13.75 1.21 -3.58
N GLY A 33 13.49 2.28 -2.82
CA GLY A 33 13.81 3.66 -3.23
C GLY A 33 12.87 4.26 -4.28
N ALA A 34 11.67 3.68 -4.45
CA ALA A 34 10.62 4.23 -5.31
C ALA A 34 10.08 5.56 -4.76
N ILE A 35 10.04 5.69 -3.43
CA ILE A 35 9.65 6.88 -2.68
C ILE A 35 10.82 7.44 -1.87
N GLY A 36 10.68 8.69 -1.43
CA GLY A 36 11.73 9.39 -0.69
C GLY A 36 11.97 8.82 0.72
N LYS A 37 13.07 9.26 1.35
CA LYS A 37 13.46 8.81 2.70
C LYS A 37 12.41 9.13 3.77
N GLN A 38 11.67 10.23 3.60
CA GLN A 38 10.62 10.68 4.51
C GLN A 38 9.27 10.68 3.79
N ILE A 39 8.31 9.95 4.36
CA ILE A 39 6.95 9.85 3.88
C ILE A 39 6.04 10.29 5.04
N GLU A 40 5.28 11.35 4.82
CA GLU A 40 4.40 11.91 5.85
C GLU A 40 2.97 11.36 5.75
N ASP A 41 2.39 11.39 4.54
CA ASP A 41 0.97 11.05 4.31
C ASP A 41 0.76 9.83 3.39
N GLY A 42 1.82 9.06 3.13
CA GLY A 42 1.79 7.92 2.22
C GLY A 42 2.04 8.26 0.75
N ALA A 43 1.72 7.29 -0.12
CA ALA A 43 2.03 7.32 -1.55
C ALA A 43 0.77 7.46 -2.43
N ARG A 44 0.92 8.21 -3.53
CA ARG A 44 -0.08 8.38 -4.58
C ARG A 44 0.42 7.80 -5.89
N LEU A 45 -0.25 6.76 -6.40
CA LEU A 45 0.10 6.12 -7.66
C LEU A 45 -0.36 6.95 -8.86
N MET A 46 0.52 7.13 -9.84
CA MET A 46 0.31 7.89 -11.06
C MET A 46 0.63 7.06 -12.30
N GLY A 47 -0.19 7.19 -13.35
CA GLY A 47 -0.08 6.42 -14.59
C GLY A 47 1.04 6.84 -15.54
N ARG A 48 2.10 7.47 -15.04
CA ARG A 48 3.26 7.89 -15.86
C ARG A 48 4.14 6.66 -16.14
N GLY A 49 4.37 6.34 -17.41
CA GLY A 49 5.15 5.16 -17.82
C GLY A 49 4.40 3.85 -17.62
N ALA A 50 3.08 3.87 -17.77
CA ALA A 50 2.23 2.69 -17.66
C ALA A 50 2.56 1.64 -18.74
N GLU A 51 3.00 2.10 -19.91
CA GLU A 51 3.43 1.29 -21.06
C GLU A 51 4.57 0.31 -20.76
N HIS A 52 5.30 0.49 -19.66
CA HIS A 52 6.41 -0.38 -19.28
C HIS A 52 6.02 -1.54 -18.37
N ILE A 53 4.76 -1.60 -17.91
CA ILE A 53 4.27 -2.70 -17.10
C ILE A 53 3.76 -3.79 -18.03
N GLN A 54 4.45 -4.93 -18.04
CA GLN A 54 4.11 -6.08 -18.88
C GLN A 54 3.64 -7.29 -18.07
N TRP A 55 3.67 -7.19 -16.75
CA TRP A 55 3.35 -8.27 -15.81
C TRP A 55 2.25 -7.82 -14.84
N PRO A 56 1.45 -8.76 -14.32
CA PRO A 56 0.46 -8.46 -13.31
C PRO A 56 1.17 -7.98 -12.04
N ILE A 57 0.72 -6.85 -11.49
CA ILE A 57 1.24 -6.29 -10.25
C ILE A 57 0.12 -6.01 -9.27
N HIS A 58 0.34 -6.34 -8.01
CA HIS A 58 -0.60 -6.07 -6.92
C HIS A 58 -0.02 -4.98 -6.04
N LEU A 59 -0.75 -3.87 -5.86
CA LEU A 59 -0.26 -2.72 -5.09
C LEU A 59 -1.19 -2.32 -3.96
N GLU A 60 -0.60 -2.01 -2.81
CA GLU A 60 -1.25 -1.33 -1.69
C GLU A 60 -0.66 0.07 -1.48
N VAL A 61 -1.46 1.08 -1.79
CA VAL A 61 -1.06 2.49 -1.72
C VAL A 61 -2.16 3.33 -1.08
N SER A 62 -1.85 4.55 -0.64
CA SER A 62 -2.86 5.39 -0.01
C SER A 62 -3.88 5.97 -1.01
N ARG A 63 -3.43 6.35 -2.21
CA ARG A 63 -4.30 6.89 -3.27
C ARG A 63 -3.80 6.50 -4.66
N VAL A 64 -4.71 6.52 -5.62
CA VAL A 64 -4.46 6.12 -7.01
C VAL A 64 -5.21 7.09 -7.92
N THR A 65 -4.65 7.40 -9.09
CA THR A 65 -5.40 8.11 -10.14
C THR A 65 -6.15 7.12 -11.02
N ALA A 66 -7.29 7.53 -11.60
CA ALA A 66 -8.10 6.66 -12.47
C ALA A 66 -7.27 6.04 -13.60
N ARG A 67 -6.42 6.84 -14.26
CA ARG A 67 -5.48 6.37 -15.30
C ARG A 67 -4.51 5.30 -14.80
N ALA A 68 -4.00 5.44 -13.58
CA ALA A 68 -3.08 4.46 -13.01
C ALA A 68 -3.80 3.14 -12.68
N LYS A 69 -5.00 3.23 -12.12
CA LYS A 69 -5.82 2.05 -11.81
C LYS A 69 -6.15 1.26 -13.07
N ALA A 70 -6.66 1.94 -14.11
CA ALA A 70 -6.98 1.33 -15.39
C ALA A 70 -5.76 0.66 -16.04
N ALA A 71 -4.59 1.29 -15.97
CA ALA A 71 -3.36 0.70 -16.51
C ALA A 71 -2.93 -0.58 -15.77
N VAL A 72 -3.05 -0.61 -14.44
CA VAL A 72 -2.69 -1.80 -13.65
C VAL A 72 -3.69 -2.93 -13.89
N GLU A 73 -4.98 -2.62 -13.94
CA GLU A 73 -6.03 -3.61 -14.25
C GLU A 73 -5.90 -4.14 -15.68
N ALA A 74 -5.53 -3.30 -16.65
CA ALA A 74 -5.24 -3.73 -18.02
C ALA A 74 -4.03 -4.69 -18.10
N ALA A 75 -3.06 -4.55 -17.20
CA ALA A 75 -1.94 -5.48 -17.06
C ALA A 75 -2.29 -6.76 -16.28
N GLY A 76 -3.55 -6.95 -15.87
CA GLY A 76 -4.00 -8.10 -15.06
C GLY A 76 -3.64 -7.99 -13.57
N GLY A 77 -3.20 -6.81 -13.13
CA GLY A 77 -2.87 -6.53 -11.74
C GLY A 77 -4.06 -6.04 -10.91
N SER A 78 -3.80 -5.70 -9.66
CA SER A 78 -4.81 -5.10 -8.77
C SER A 78 -4.24 -3.97 -7.91
N VAL A 79 -5.10 -3.00 -7.57
CA VAL A 79 -4.69 -1.89 -6.70
C VAL A 79 -5.70 -1.68 -5.59
N ARG A 80 -5.21 -1.65 -4.35
CA ARG A 80 -6.01 -1.42 -3.14
C ARG A 80 -5.62 -0.10 -2.49
N ARG A 81 -6.60 0.74 -2.17
CA ARG A 81 -6.39 2.00 -1.46
C ARG A 81 -6.46 1.77 0.04
N VAL A 82 -5.35 2.00 0.74
CA VAL A 82 -5.22 1.68 2.16
C VAL A 82 -5.01 2.93 3.00
N HIS A 83 -5.79 3.07 4.07
CA HIS A 83 -5.61 4.15 5.03
C HIS A 83 -4.55 3.81 6.08
N TYR A 84 -3.57 4.70 6.24
CA TYR A 84 -2.66 4.72 7.38
C TYR A 84 -2.66 6.12 8.00
N ASN A 85 -2.80 6.20 9.31
CA ASN A 85 -2.49 7.42 10.06
C ASN A 85 -0.96 7.58 10.19
N LYS A 86 -0.49 8.74 10.64
CA LYS A 86 0.95 9.03 10.77
C LYS A 86 1.69 7.99 11.64
N LEU A 87 1.04 7.52 12.71
CA LEU A 87 1.61 6.51 13.61
C LEU A 87 1.67 5.12 12.96
N GLY A 88 0.59 4.68 12.32
CA GLY A 88 0.48 3.39 11.65
C GLY A 88 1.39 3.30 10.42
N LEU A 89 1.53 4.40 9.66
CA LEU A 89 2.50 4.48 8.58
C LEU A 89 3.93 4.33 9.14
N ARG A 90 4.25 4.96 10.27
CA ARG A 90 5.55 4.77 10.90
C ARG A 90 5.78 3.34 11.36
N ALA A 91 4.75 2.69 11.91
CA ALA A 91 4.80 1.28 12.30
C ALA A 91 5.00 0.34 11.08
N LEU A 92 4.41 0.67 9.94
CA LEU A 92 4.61 -0.07 8.69
C LEU A 92 6.04 0.08 8.16
N LEU A 93 6.57 1.31 8.15
CA LEU A 93 7.84 1.63 7.52
C LEU A 93 9.07 1.36 8.39
N LYS A 94 8.89 1.32 9.71
CA LYS A 94 9.95 1.17 10.73
C LYS A 94 9.43 0.43 11.98
N PRO A 95 9.05 -0.86 11.87
CA PRO A 95 8.63 -1.65 13.03
C PRO A 95 9.73 -1.77 14.10
N GLU A 96 10.99 -1.81 13.70
CA GLU A 96 12.16 -1.93 14.58
C GLU A 96 12.29 -0.76 15.57
N TRP A 97 11.77 0.41 15.21
CA TRP A 97 11.76 1.57 16.10
C TRP A 97 10.83 1.35 17.31
N PHE A 98 9.72 0.63 17.12
CA PHE A 98 8.77 0.31 18.18
C PHE A 98 9.35 -0.75 19.13
N GLU A 99 9.94 -1.80 18.55
CA GLU A 99 10.64 -2.85 19.31
C GLU A 99 11.76 -2.27 20.17
N LYS A 100 12.64 -1.44 19.58
CA LYS A 100 13.74 -0.78 20.31
C LYS A 100 13.26 0.14 21.44
N LYS A 101 12.06 0.70 21.31
CA LYS A 101 11.44 1.55 22.36
C LYS A 101 10.64 0.74 23.38
N GLY A 102 10.63 -0.59 23.29
CA GLY A 102 9.84 -1.46 24.16
C GLY A 102 8.33 -1.26 23.98
N ARG A 103 7.90 -0.80 22.80
CA ARG A 103 6.49 -0.52 22.50
C ARG A 103 5.94 -1.59 21.55
N LEU A 104 4.73 -2.03 21.81
CA LEU A 104 3.98 -2.89 20.89
C LEU A 104 3.60 -2.13 19.61
N LEU A 105 3.40 -2.88 18.53
CA LEU A 105 2.87 -2.32 17.29
C LEU A 105 1.44 -1.78 17.54
N PRO A 106 1.17 -0.54 17.15
CA PRO A 106 -0.15 0.05 17.33
C PRO A 106 -1.18 -0.68 16.48
N ARG A 107 -2.40 -0.84 17.00
CA ARG A 107 -3.53 -1.28 16.17
C ARG A 107 -3.77 -0.24 15.07
N PRO A 108 -4.06 -0.67 13.83
CA PRO A 108 -4.26 0.26 12.74
C PRO A 108 -5.53 1.10 12.98
N ALA A 109 -5.40 2.40 12.79
CA ALA A 109 -6.49 3.33 13.05
C ALA A 109 -7.57 3.24 11.96
N ARG A 110 -8.83 3.32 12.38
CA ARG A 110 -9.95 3.47 11.45
C ARG A 110 -9.85 4.80 10.71
N PRO A 111 -10.21 4.87 9.42
CA PRO A 111 -10.21 6.12 8.68
C PRO A 111 -11.22 7.10 9.28
N PRO A 112 -10.90 8.40 9.32
CA PRO A 112 -11.86 9.42 9.73
C PRO A 112 -13.04 9.44 8.74
N PRO A 113 -14.25 9.87 9.17
CA PRO A 113 -15.46 9.80 8.35
C PRO A 113 -15.31 10.40 6.94
N LYS A 114 -14.60 11.53 6.82
CA LYS A 114 -14.33 12.21 5.54
C LYS A 114 -13.51 11.40 4.52
N LEU A 115 -12.80 10.37 4.99
CA LEU A 115 -11.93 9.52 4.19
C LEU A 115 -12.48 8.10 3.99
N LYS A 116 -13.53 7.71 4.72
CA LYS A 116 -14.07 6.35 4.72
C LYS A 116 -14.42 5.86 3.32
N ASP A 117 -15.06 6.69 2.50
CA ASP A 117 -15.47 6.33 1.13
C ASP A 117 -14.32 6.40 0.10
N LYS A 118 -13.18 6.98 0.51
CA LYS A 118 -12.01 7.20 -0.36
C LYS A 118 -10.95 6.12 -0.23
N VAL A 119 -11.13 5.17 0.69
CA VAL A 119 -10.20 4.09 0.97
C VAL A 119 -10.96 2.77 0.94
N ASP A 120 -10.33 1.75 0.37
CA ASP A 120 -10.94 0.43 0.25
C ASP A 120 -10.74 -0.36 1.55
N SER A 121 -9.64 -0.10 2.29
CA SER A 121 -9.30 -0.89 3.47
C SER A 121 -8.43 -0.16 4.50
N ILE A 122 -8.41 -0.73 5.71
CA ILE A 122 -7.58 -0.29 6.83
C ILE A 122 -6.20 -0.94 6.70
N GLY A 123 -5.13 -0.19 6.99
CA GLY A 123 -3.77 -0.71 6.98
C GLY A 123 -3.59 -1.94 7.86
N ARG A 124 -2.87 -2.96 7.37
CA ARG A 124 -2.47 -4.11 8.18
C ARG A 124 -1.00 -3.99 8.58
N LEU A 125 -0.71 -4.40 9.81
CA LEU A 125 0.63 -4.41 10.41
C LEU A 125 0.86 -5.81 10.99
N PRO A 126 2.00 -6.48 10.70
CA PRO A 126 3.09 -6.08 9.81
C PRO A 126 2.70 -6.04 8.32
N ALA A 127 3.61 -5.54 7.47
CA ALA A 127 3.33 -5.39 6.04
C ALA A 127 2.89 -6.72 5.42
N PRO A 128 1.73 -6.77 4.74
CA PRO A 128 1.28 -8.00 4.08
C PRO A 128 2.22 -8.35 2.91
N THR A 129 2.74 -9.57 2.89
CA THR A 129 3.67 -10.05 1.85
C THR A 129 2.93 -10.69 0.68
N LYS A 130 1.83 -11.39 0.95
CA LYS A 130 1.06 -12.11 -0.08
C LYS A 130 -0.02 -11.20 -0.67
N PRO A 131 -0.19 -11.18 -2.01
CA PRO A 131 -1.35 -10.55 -2.63
C PRO A 131 -2.59 -11.34 -2.19
N LEU A 132 -3.35 -10.78 -1.26
CA LEU A 132 -4.59 -11.41 -0.83
C LEU A 132 -5.62 -11.29 -1.97
N PRO A 133 -6.41 -12.34 -2.23
CA PRO A 133 -7.60 -12.18 -3.06
C PRO A 133 -8.48 -11.09 -2.44
N PHE A 134 -9.23 -10.36 -3.27
CA PHE A 134 -10.25 -9.42 -2.82
C PHE A 134 -11.40 -10.19 -2.15
N THR A 135 -11.17 -10.82 -1.00
CA THR A 135 -12.27 -11.35 -0.21
C THR A 135 -12.84 -10.22 0.62
N THR A 136 -14.13 -10.01 0.45
CA THR A 136 -15.02 -9.08 1.14
C THR A 136 -15.13 -9.35 2.65
N GLU A 137 -14.22 -10.15 3.22
CA GLU A 137 -14.27 -10.71 4.59
C GLU A 137 -13.84 -9.70 5.66
N ASP A 138 -13.22 -8.57 5.29
CA ASP A 138 -12.96 -7.47 6.22
C ASP A 138 -14.25 -6.70 6.59
N ALA A 139 -15.39 -6.96 5.92
CA ALA A 139 -16.70 -6.40 6.29
C ALA A 139 -17.37 -7.16 7.45
N ASP A 140 -17.12 -8.47 7.60
CA ASP A 140 -17.80 -9.30 8.61
C ASP A 140 -17.12 -9.24 9.99
N SER A 141 -15.85 -8.84 10.04
CA SER A 141 -15.12 -8.64 11.30
C SER A 141 -15.47 -7.34 12.05
N MET A 142 -16.34 -6.49 11.48
CA MET A 142 -16.85 -5.26 12.12
C MET A 142 -18.30 -5.39 12.64
N SER A 143 -18.97 -6.54 12.45
CA SER A 143 -20.33 -6.81 12.98
C SER A 143 -20.38 -7.78 14.17
N ALA A 144 -19.27 -8.42 14.55
CA ALA A 144 -19.23 -9.28 15.74
C ALA A 144 -18.67 -8.53 16.96
N ALA A 145 -19.50 -7.69 17.57
CA ALA A 145 -19.41 -7.39 18.99
C ALA A 145 -20.79 -7.57 19.64
N PRO A 146 -21.12 -8.76 20.16
CA PRO A 146 -22.14 -8.92 21.16
C PRO A 146 -21.48 -8.98 22.55
N ALA A 147 -21.74 -7.97 23.37
CA ALA A 147 -21.89 -8.03 24.83
C ALA A 147 -22.27 -6.63 25.34
#